data_AF-A0A1M5UWY8-F1
#
_entry.id   AF-A0A1M5UWY8-F1
#
_cell.length_a   1.000
_cell.length_b   1.000
_cell.length_c   1.000
_cell.angle_alpha   90.00
_cell.angle_beta   90.00
_cell.angle_gamma   90.00
#
_symmetry.space_group_name_H-M   'P 1'
#
loop_
_entity.id
_entity.type
_entity.pdbx_description
1 polymer ?
#
loop_
_entity_poly.entity_id
_entity_poly.type
_entity_poly.pdbx_seq_one_letter_code
_entity_poly.pdbx_strand_id
1 'polypeptide(L)'
;MIDRTLAASSLLASVALSTLLLYGSVAPDASAQESIRPAYTADFVAQMLDYVSRDYALAVANGKVIDEDEYVEQLVVSGSALEVSDQVKAIKAEPAIRTDIERLIELIKEKAQPDAIKKQALKARDAIYVAGGTATAPRNWPSLLQGKQLFAANCASCHGASGNGQGAAAQTLASKPMNFLDSGRMASMSPLSVYTSAKLGVQNTAMPSFASLAEDELWAVSFYVLALRPRMDLPVAARLDRTAADLWLKAAATLPDEELMQTLPGSSSERLKSLALLRSYSEERK
;
A
#
# COMPACT_ATOMS: atom_id res chain seq x y z
N MET A 1 -59.78 28.86 70.42
CA MET A 1 -60.28 27.53 70.81
C MET A 1 -61.16 27.02 69.69
N ILE A 2 -60.76 25.89 69.07
CA ILE A 2 -61.63 24.92 68.38
C ILE A 2 -62.29 25.46 67.08
N ASP A 3 -62.19 24.86 65.90
CA ASP A 3 -61.61 23.61 65.41
C ASP A 3 -61.77 23.59 63.88
N ARG A 4 -60.98 22.74 63.20
CA ARG A 4 -61.37 21.85 62.08
C ARG A 4 -61.92 22.47 60.77
N THR A 5 -61.72 21.95 59.56
CA THR A 5 -61.11 20.73 59.00
C THR A 5 -61.22 20.86 57.47
N LEU A 6 -60.23 20.31 56.77
CA LEU A 6 -60.28 19.56 55.51
C LEU A 6 -61.47 19.78 54.54
N ALA A 7 -61.18 20.10 53.27
CA ALA A 7 -61.10 19.09 52.19
C ALA A 7 -61.33 19.68 50.77
N ALA A 8 -60.66 19.04 49.81
CA ALA A 8 -61.08 18.78 48.43
C ALA A 8 -61.05 19.90 47.35
N SER A 9 -60.07 19.72 46.45
CA SER A 9 -60.26 19.49 45.02
C SER A 9 -60.67 20.63 44.07
N SER A 10 -59.69 20.97 43.23
CA SER A 10 -59.74 21.04 41.76
C SER A 10 -60.23 22.31 41.04
N LEU A 11 -59.31 22.80 40.20
CA LEU A 11 -59.44 23.27 38.81
C LEU A 11 -59.55 24.79 38.52
N LEU A 12 -58.51 25.23 37.79
CA LEU A 12 -58.46 26.18 36.66
C LEU A 12 -58.31 27.68 36.96
N ALA A 13 -57.15 28.22 36.57
CA ALA A 13 -56.97 29.29 35.59
C ALA A 13 -55.60 29.98 35.82
N SER A 14 -54.59 29.68 35.02
CA SER A 14 -54.21 30.46 33.82
C SER A 14 -53.48 31.77 34.13
N VAL A 15 -52.15 31.71 34.29
CA VAL A 15 -51.23 32.76 33.84
C VAL A 15 -49.94 32.08 33.38
N ALA A 16 -49.86 31.69 32.11
CA ALA A 16 -48.60 31.36 31.47
C ALA A 16 -48.10 32.61 30.76
N LEU A 17 -46.97 33.12 31.23
CA LEU A 17 -46.31 34.33 30.77
C LEU A 17 -45.71 34.08 29.38
N SER A 18 -46.19 34.82 28.38
CA SER A 18 -45.70 34.80 27.01
C SER A 18 -44.30 35.42 26.92
N THR A 19 -43.26 34.60 26.75
CA THR A 19 -41.96 35.03 26.21
C THR A 19 -41.78 34.43 24.83
N LEU A 20 -42.07 35.26 23.83
CA LEU A 20 -41.83 34.98 22.42
C LEU A 20 -40.31 35.07 22.15
N LEU A 21 -39.59 33.95 22.27
CA LEU A 21 -38.24 33.82 21.74
C LEU A 21 -38.34 33.28 20.32
N LEU A 22 -38.21 34.17 19.34
CA LEU A 22 -37.99 33.83 17.93
C LEU A 22 -36.68 33.04 17.82
N TYR A 23 -36.76 31.72 17.90
CA TYR A 23 -35.71 30.85 17.39
C TYR A 23 -35.69 30.96 15.87
N GLY A 24 -34.83 31.84 15.36
CA GLY A 24 -34.36 31.73 13.98
C GLY A 24 -33.58 30.43 13.88
N SER A 25 -34.21 29.39 13.35
CA SER A 25 -33.54 28.17 12.91
C SER A 25 -32.65 28.52 11.73
N VAL A 26 -31.43 28.98 12.02
CA VAL A 26 -30.32 28.83 11.09
C VAL A 26 -30.05 27.34 11.06
N ALA A 27 -30.61 26.66 10.06
CA ALA A 27 -30.14 25.33 9.71
C ALA A 27 -28.62 25.48 9.50
N PRO A 28 -27.77 24.70 10.19
CA PRO A 28 -26.38 24.66 9.80
C PRO A 28 -26.37 24.22 8.34
N ASP A 29 -25.83 25.06 7.46
CA ASP A 29 -25.54 24.70 6.09
C ASP A 29 -24.74 23.40 6.15
N ALA A 30 -25.42 22.30 5.85
CA ALA A 30 -24.80 21.04 5.48
C ALA A 30 -24.20 21.22 4.08
N SER A 31 -23.42 22.29 3.86
CA SER A 31 -22.40 22.28 2.82
C SER A 31 -21.36 21.31 3.32
N ALA A 32 -21.59 20.06 2.94
CA ALA A 32 -20.63 18.99 2.90
C ALA A 32 -19.20 19.50 3.04
N GLN A 33 -18.59 19.17 4.17
CA GLN A 33 -17.19 18.82 4.16
C GLN A 33 -17.08 17.59 3.25
N GLU A 34 -17.17 17.83 1.94
CA GLU A 34 -16.66 16.96 0.92
C GLU A 34 -15.17 16.96 1.21
N SER A 35 -14.76 16.05 2.11
CA SER A 35 -13.36 15.73 2.33
C SER A 35 -12.78 15.63 0.94
N ILE A 36 -11.82 16.47 0.60
CA ILE A 36 -11.13 16.43 -0.69
C ILE A 36 -10.49 15.04 -0.76
N ARG A 37 -11.25 14.04 -1.23
CA ARG A 37 -10.71 12.73 -1.52
C ARG A 37 -9.78 13.01 -2.69
N PRO A 38 -8.47 12.77 -2.56
CA PRO A 38 -7.58 12.92 -3.69
C PRO A 38 -8.17 12.12 -4.85
N ALA A 39 -8.23 12.73 -6.03
CA ALA A 39 -8.76 12.08 -7.21
C ALA A 39 -8.09 10.70 -7.36
N TYR A 40 -8.90 9.66 -7.54
CA TYR A 40 -8.36 8.32 -7.71
C TYR A 40 -7.44 8.27 -8.93
N THR A 41 -6.27 7.66 -8.76
CA THR A 41 -5.24 7.55 -9.79
C THR A 41 -5.10 6.11 -10.27
N ALA A 42 -4.48 5.93 -11.44
CA ALA A 42 -4.10 4.60 -11.92
C ALA A 42 -3.16 3.89 -10.90
N ASP A 43 -2.17 4.62 -10.37
CA ASP A 43 -1.25 4.13 -9.35
C ASP A 43 -1.98 3.60 -8.10
N PHE A 44 -3.07 4.26 -7.69
CA PHE A 44 -3.87 3.84 -6.54
C PHE A 44 -4.58 2.51 -6.79
N VAL A 45 -5.17 2.32 -7.98
CA VAL A 45 -5.78 1.02 -8.34
C VAL A 45 -4.71 -0.07 -8.44
N ALA A 46 -3.57 0.24 -9.05
CA ALA A 46 -2.44 -0.68 -9.13
C ALA A 46 -1.93 -1.10 -7.73
N GLN A 47 -1.88 -0.17 -6.76
CA GLN A 47 -1.50 -0.46 -5.37
C GLN A 47 -2.45 -1.46 -4.69
N MET A 48 -3.76 -1.33 -4.91
CA MET A 48 -4.75 -2.27 -4.38
C MET A 48 -4.54 -3.68 -4.94
N LEU A 49 -4.26 -3.80 -6.23
CA LEU A 49 -3.97 -5.09 -6.86
C LEU A 49 -2.63 -5.68 -6.41
N ASP A 50 -1.62 -4.83 -6.19
CA ASP A 50 -0.34 -5.21 -5.60
C ASP A 50 -0.53 -5.81 -4.20
N TYR A 51 -1.39 -5.22 -3.37
CA TYR A 51 -1.75 -5.77 -2.05
C TYR A 51 -2.36 -7.17 -2.19
N VAL A 52 -3.37 -7.32 -3.06
CA VAL A 52 -4.03 -8.62 -3.27
C VAL A 52 -3.06 -9.70 -3.76
N SER A 53 -2.12 -9.33 -4.63
CA SER A 53 -1.13 -10.27 -5.18
C SER A 53 -0.19 -10.86 -4.13
N ARG A 54 0.05 -10.16 -3.01
CA ARG A 54 1.03 -10.53 -1.98
C ARG A 54 0.37 -11.16 -0.77
N ASP A 55 -0.75 -10.61 -0.33
CA ASP A 55 -1.28 -10.87 1.01
C ASP A 55 -2.39 -11.94 0.97
N TYR A 56 -2.94 -12.29 -0.20
CA TYR A 56 -3.95 -13.35 -0.32
C TYR A 56 -3.52 -14.73 0.25
N ALA A 57 -2.22 -15.05 0.23
CA ALA A 57 -1.71 -16.30 0.80
C ALA A 57 -1.87 -16.38 2.34
N LEU A 58 -2.11 -15.25 3.01
CA LEU A 58 -2.45 -15.19 4.43
C LEU A 58 -3.91 -15.58 4.68
N ALA A 59 -4.79 -15.35 3.71
CA ALA A 59 -6.22 -15.62 3.79
C ALA A 59 -6.59 -17.06 3.41
N VAL A 60 -5.95 -17.61 2.36
CA VAL A 60 -6.32 -18.90 1.76
C VAL A 60 -5.09 -19.77 1.49
N ALA A 61 -5.15 -21.02 1.93
CA ALA A 61 -4.18 -22.04 1.58
C ALA A 61 -4.88 -23.36 1.18
N ASN A 62 -4.40 -24.00 0.12
CA ASN A 62 -4.91 -25.29 -0.36
C ASN A 62 -6.44 -25.29 -0.61
N GLY A 63 -6.98 -24.19 -1.14
CA GLY A 63 -8.41 -24.03 -1.41
C GLY A 63 -9.29 -23.84 -0.18
N LYS A 64 -8.70 -23.65 1.01
CA LYS A 64 -9.42 -23.41 2.26
C LYS A 64 -9.07 -22.02 2.79
N VAL A 65 -10.09 -21.33 3.29
CA VAL A 65 -9.90 -20.12 4.08
C VAL A 65 -9.23 -20.51 5.39
N ILE A 66 -8.06 -19.93 5.64
CA ILE A 66 -7.27 -20.12 6.86
C ILE A 66 -7.39 -18.92 7.82
N ASP A 67 -7.80 -17.77 7.29
CA ASP A 67 -8.13 -16.56 8.03
C ASP A 67 -9.33 -15.87 7.35
N GLU A 68 -10.45 -15.77 8.07
CA GLU A 68 -11.71 -15.26 7.51
C GLU A 68 -11.70 -13.74 7.36
N ASP A 69 -11.07 -13.02 8.30
CA ASP A 69 -10.99 -11.56 8.27
C ASP A 69 -10.10 -11.12 7.09
N GLU A 70 -8.95 -11.76 6.92
CA GLU A 70 -8.07 -11.55 5.77
C GLU A 70 -8.79 -11.90 4.46
N TYR A 71 -9.53 -13.01 4.40
CA TYR A 71 -10.27 -13.40 3.19
C TYR A 71 -11.34 -12.37 2.80
N VAL A 72 -12.08 -11.84 3.77
CA VAL A 72 -13.05 -10.77 3.55
C VAL A 72 -12.32 -9.49 3.09
N GLU A 73 -11.18 -9.15 3.68
CA GLU A 73 -10.39 -8.00 3.25
C GLU A 73 -9.94 -8.13 1.78
N GLN A 74 -9.48 -9.31 1.35
CA GLN A 74 -9.11 -9.54 -0.05
C GLN A 74 -10.28 -9.30 -1.03
N LEU A 75 -11.50 -9.69 -0.65
CA LEU A 75 -12.71 -9.41 -1.43
C LEU A 75 -13.06 -7.92 -1.44
N VAL A 76 -12.95 -7.24 -0.30
CA VAL A 76 -13.23 -5.81 -0.18
C VAL A 76 -12.25 -4.98 -0.99
N VAL A 77 -10.95 -5.27 -0.89
CA VAL A 77 -9.90 -4.54 -1.63
C VAL A 77 -10.03 -4.76 -3.13
N SER A 78 -10.23 -6.01 -3.59
CA SER A 78 -10.41 -6.30 -5.02
C SER A 78 -11.70 -5.70 -5.59
N GLY A 79 -12.81 -5.72 -4.83
CA GLY A 79 -14.04 -5.03 -5.20
C GLY A 79 -13.89 -3.51 -5.29
N SER A 80 -13.18 -2.91 -4.32
CA SER A 80 -12.87 -1.48 -4.33
C SER A 80 -11.97 -1.11 -5.52
N ALA A 81 -11.00 -1.97 -5.87
CA ALA A 81 -10.17 -1.76 -7.05
C ALA A 81 -11.02 -1.71 -8.33
N LEU A 82 -12.03 -2.58 -8.46
CA LEU A 82 -12.96 -2.56 -9.59
C LEU A 82 -13.78 -1.26 -9.62
N GLU A 83 -14.40 -0.87 -8.49
CA GLU A 83 -15.23 0.35 -8.41
C GLU A 83 -14.42 1.62 -8.73
N VAL A 84 -13.21 1.70 -8.17
CA VAL A 84 -12.33 2.85 -8.39
C VAL A 84 -11.80 2.88 -9.82
N SER A 85 -11.56 1.72 -10.44
CA SER A 85 -11.08 1.64 -11.83
C SER A 85 -12.05 2.30 -12.82
N ASP A 86 -13.36 2.22 -12.59
CA ASP A 86 -14.39 2.85 -13.43
C ASP A 86 -14.39 4.39 -13.35
N GLN A 87 -13.74 4.96 -12.33
CA GLN A 87 -13.61 6.40 -12.11
C GLN A 87 -12.33 6.98 -12.74
N VAL A 88 -11.36 6.12 -13.09
CA VAL A 88 -10.09 6.54 -13.69
C VAL A 88 -10.19 6.50 -15.21
N LYS A 89 -10.22 7.68 -15.85
CA LYS A 89 -10.38 7.81 -17.32
C LYS A 89 -9.44 6.92 -18.13
N ALA A 90 -8.18 6.85 -17.72
CA ALA A 90 -7.16 6.04 -18.40
C ALA A 90 -7.49 4.54 -18.36
N ILE A 91 -7.94 4.03 -17.21
CA ILE A 91 -8.33 2.63 -17.05
C ILE A 91 -9.63 2.34 -17.80
N LYS A 92 -10.61 3.24 -17.70
CA LYS A 92 -11.91 3.12 -18.37
C LYS A 92 -11.80 3.03 -19.91
N ALA A 93 -10.75 3.59 -20.48
CA ALA A 93 -10.47 3.50 -21.91
C ALA A 93 -10.02 2.09 -22.36
N GLU A 94 -9.67 1.20 -21.42
CA GLU A 94 -9.13 -0.14 -21.66
C GLU A 94 -10.02 -1.22 -21.01
N PRO A 95 -11.11 -1.66 -21.67
CA PRO A 95 -12.08 -2.59 -21.08
C PRO A 95 -11.49 -3.93 -20.60
N ALA A 96 -10.38 -4.36 -21.18
CA ALA A 96 -9.66 -5.56 -20.78
C ALA A 96 -9.18 -5.51 -19.31
N ILE A 97 -8.84 -4.33 -18.80
CA ILE A 97 -8.43 -4.16 -17.40
C ILE A 97 -9.59 -4.51 -16.46
N ARG A 98 -10.79 -4.02 -16.76
CA ARG A 98 -12.00 -4.32 -15.97
C ARG A 98 -12.27 -5.82 -15.95
N THR A 99 -12.20 -6.48 -17.11
CA THR A 99 -12.34 -7.94 -17.21
C THR A 99 -11.28 -8.68 -16.39
N ASP A 100 -10.05 -8.19 -16.37
CA ASP A 100 -8.98 -8.81 -15.59
C ASP A 100 -9.19 -8.67 -14.08
N ILE A 101 -9.70 -7.54 -13.59
CA ILE A 101 -10.06 -7.35 -12.17
C ILE A 101 -11.27 -8.21 -11.80
N GLU A 102 -12.30 -8.29 -12.66
CA GLU A 102 -13.44 -9.18 -12.44
C GLU A 102 -13.01 -10.65 -12.33
N ARG A 103 -12.10 -11.08 -13.22
CA ARG A 103 -11.57 -12.44 -13.16
C ARG A 103 -10.77 -12.69 -11.87
N LEU A 104 -10.03 -11.69 -11.38
CA LEU A 104 -9.36 -11.78 -10.08
C LEU A 104 -10.36 -12.02 -8.95
N ILE A 105 -11.44 -11.23 -8.89
CA ILE A 105 -12.50 -11.36 -7.87
C ILE A 105 -13.16 -12.75 -7.93
N GLU A 106 -13.41 -13.28 -9.12
CA GLU A 106 -13.92 -14.64 -9.30
C GLU A 106 -12.97 -15.69 -8.73
N LEU A 107 -11.68 -15.61 -9.07
CA LEU A 107 -10.67 -16.54 -8.56
C LEU A 107 -10.59 -16.50 -7.01
N ILE A 108 -10.70 -15.32 -6.40
CA ILE A 108 -10.74 -15.16 -4.94
C ILE A 108 -11.98 -15.88 -4.37
N LYS A 109 -13.17 -15.68 -4.95
CA LYS A 109 -14.41 -16.37 -4.53
C LYS A 109 -14.30 -17.89 -4.66
N GLU A 110 -13.66 -18.35 -5.72
CA GLU A 110 -13.34 -19.77 -5.99
C GLU A 110 -12.28 -20.33 -5.03
N LYS A 111 -11.65 -19.49 -4.18
CA LYS A 111 -10.53 -19.86 -3.29
C LYS A 111 -9.39 -20.49 -4.09
N ALA A 112 -9.11 -19.91 -5.26
CA ALA A 112 -8.05 -20.38 -6.14
C ALA A 112 -6.68 -20.36 -5.42
N GLN A 113 -5.71 -21.08 -6.01
CA GLN A 113 -4.36 -21.14 -5.46
C GLN A 113 -3.70 -19.75 -5.46
N PRO A 114 -2.89 -19.41 -4.45
CA PRO A 114 -2.25 -18.10 -4.34
C PRO A 114 -1.48 -17.67 -5.59
N ASP A 115 -0.79 -18.60 -6.27
CA ASP A 115 -0.06 -18.31 -7.52
C ASP A 115 -0.97 -17.81 -8.65
N ALA A 116 -2.21 -18.34 -8.73
CA ALA A 116 -3.18 -17.91 -9.74
C ALA A 116 -3.71 -16.51 -9.43
N ILE A 117 -3.96 -16.20 -8.15
CA ILE A 117 -4.36 -14.86 -7.68
C ILE A 117 -3.25 -13.86 -7.98
N LYS A 118 -2.01 -14.17 -7.57
CA LYS A 118 -0.84 -13.34 -7.82
C LYS A 118 -0.69 -13.04 -9.31
N LYS A 119 -0.70 -14.08 -10.15
CA LYS A 119 -0.58 -13.91 -11.61
C LYS A 119 -1.67 -13.01 -12.20
N GLN A 120 -2.94 -13.20 -11.81
CA GLN A 120 -4.05 -12.41 -12.34
C GLN A 120 -4.00 -10.96 -11.84
N ALA A 121 -3.67 -10.74 -10.57
CA ALA A 121 -3.54 -9.41 -9.99
C ALA A 121 -2.40 -8.61 -10.63
N LEU A 122 -1.22 -9.22 -10.80
CA LEU A 122 -0.07 -8.59 -11.45
C LEU A 122 -0.36 -8.27 -12.93
N LYS A 123 -1.09 -9.15 -13.64
CA LYS A 123 -1.53 -8.88 -15.02
C LYS A 123 -2.39 -7.61 -15.11
N ALA A 124 -3.43 -7.51 -14.29
CA ALA A 124 -4.31 -6.34 -14.25
C ALA A 124 -3.55 -5.07 -13.87
N ARG A 125 -2.69 -5.16 -12.85
CA ARG A 125 -1.83 -4.06 -12.39
C ARG A 125 -0.91 -3.54 -13.50
N ASP A 126 -0.23 -4.43 -14.23
CA ASP A 126 0.70 -4.04 -15.27
C ASP A 126 -0.02 -3.34 -16.44
N ALA A 127 -1.22 -3.81 -16.79
CA ALA A 127 -2.07 -3.13 -17.76
C ALA A 127 -2.50 -1.73 -17.29
N ILE A 128 -2.77 -1.55 -15.99
CA ILE A 128 -3.08 -0.24 -15.40
C ILE A 128 -1.89 0.70 -15.48
N TYR A 129 -0.67 0.24 -15.17
CA TYR A 129 0.52 1.08 -15.31
C TYR A 129 0.74 1.54 -16.75
N VAL A 130 0.48 0.67 -17.73
CA VAL A 130 0.55 1.02 -19.16
C VAL A 130 -0.52 2.06 -19.51
N ALA A 131 -1.78 1.82 -19.13
CA ALA A 131 -2.89 2.74 -19.43
C ALA A 131 -2.70 4.11 -18.76
N GLY A 132 -2.21 4.13 -17.51
CA GLY A 132 -1.95 5.34 -16.74
C GLY A 132 -0.69 6.11 -17.14
N GLY A 133 0.17 5.54 -17.98
CA GLY A 133 1.47 6.13 -18.34
C GLY A 133 2.43 6.22 -17.15
N THR A 134 2.29 5.34 -16.16
CA THR A 134 3.10 5.35 -14.94
C THR A 134 4.52 4.86 -15.25
N ALA A 135 5.52 5.65 -14.86
CA ALA A 135 6.91 5.20 -14.88
C ALA A 135 7.10 4.07 -13.86
N THR A 136 7.33 2.85 -14.34
CA THR A 136 7.49 1.65 -13.50
C THR A 136 8.93 1.38 -13.09
N ALA A 137 9.87 2.18 -13.59
CA ALA A 137 11.29 2.11 -13.25
C ALA A 137 11.91 3.51 -13.35
N PRO A 138 12.96 3.81 -12.56
CA PRO A 138 13.70 5.05 -12.70
C PRO A 138 14.49 5.06 -14.02
N ARG A 139 14.87 6.26 -14.48
CA ARG A 139 15.68 6.41 -15.70
C ARG A 139 17.13 5.98 -15.52
N ASN A 140 17.64 6.12 -14.30
CA ASN A 140 19.00 5.75 -13.92
C ASN A 140 18.95 4.94 -12.62
N TRP A 141 20.01 4.19 -12.33
CA TRP A 141 20.16 3.53 -11.04
C TRP A 141 20.11 4.53 -9.88
N PRO A 142 19.23 4.33 -8.88
CA PRO A 142 19.15 5.26 -7.75
C PRO A 142 20.36 5.20 -6.83
N SER A 143 20.67 6.32 -6.17
CA SER A 143 21.70 6.38 -5.13
C SER A 143 21.20 5.72 -3.83
N LEU A 144 21.86 4.64 -3.43
CA LEU A 144 21.57 4.01 -2.13
C LEU A 144 22.01 4.89 -0.95
N LEU A 145 22.99 5.77 -1.12
CA LEU A 145 23.38 6.73 -0.07
C LEU A 145 22.27 7.77 0.15
N GLN A 146 21.71 8.33 -0.92
CA GLN A 146 20.57 9.23 -0.84
C GLN A 146 19.35 8.51 -0.23
N GLY A 147 19.08 7.28 -0.68
CA GLY A 147 18.01 6.46 -0.12
C GLY A 147 18.15 6.22 1.37
N LYS A 148 19.38 5.97 1.85
CA LYS A 148 19.69 5.85 3.29
C LYS A 148 19.40 7.13 4.06
N GLN A 149 19.78 8.29 3.52
CA GLN A 149 19.54 9.59 4.16
C GLN A 149 18.03 9.89 4.26
N LEU A 150 17.31 9.67 3.17
CA LEU A 150 15.85 9.84 3.10
C LEU A 150 15.14 8.89 4.06
N PHE A 151 15.56 7.62 4.12
CA PHE A 151 15.01 6.64 5.05
C PHE A 151 15.20 7.07 6.51
N ALA A 152 16.41 7.53 6.86
CA ALA A 152 16.71 7.99 8.21
C ALA A 152 15.85 9.21 8.61
N ALA A 153 15.63 10.14 7.67
CA ALA A 153 14.85 11.35 7.91
C ALA A 153 13.32 11.11 7.98
N ASN A 154 12.80 10.19 7.17
CA ASN A 154 11.35 10.08 6.93
C ASN A 154 10.73 8.77 7.43
N CYS A 155 11.49 7.67 7.50
CA CYS A 155 10.94 6.33 7.67
C CYS A 155 11.36 5.66 8.99
N ALA A 156 12.56 5.98 9.49
CA ALA A 156 13.19 5.28 10.61
C ALA A 156 12.45 5.42 11.96
N SER A 157 11.66 6.49 12.14
CA SER A 157 10.86 6.68 13.37
C SER A 157 9.82 5.58 13.57
N CYS A 158 9.25 5.05 12.49
CA CYS A 158 8.31 3.92 12.50
C CYS A 158 8.99 2.60 12.16
N HIS A 159 9.79 2.54 11.08
CA HIS A 159 10.39 1.29 10.61
C HIS A 159 11.70 0.90 11.31
N GLY A 160 12.21 1.74 12.23
CA GLY A 160 13.48 1.53 12.92
C GLY A 160 14.69 1.94 12.08
N ALA A 161 15.77 2.37 12.73
CA ALA A 161 16.99 2.84 12.04
C ALA A 161 17.65 1.76 11.15
N SER A 162 17.50 0.49 11.50
CA SER A 162 17.96 -0.66 10.70
C SER A 162 16.90 -1.22 9.75
N GLY A 163 15.67 -0.70 9.79
CA GLY A 163 14.52 -1.25 9.05
C GLY A 163 13.88 -2.48 9.67
N ASN A 164 14.12 -2.75 10.96
CA ASN A 164 13.60 -3.93 11.66
C ASN A 164 12.11 -3.86 12.07
N GLY A 165 11.39 -2.80 11.68
CA GLY A 165 10.00 -2.56 12.03
C GLY A 165 9.77 -2.11 13.48
N GLN A 166 10.83 -1.79 14.23
CA GLN A 166 10.78 -1.48 15.67
C GLN A 166 11.20 -0.03 15.96
N GLY A 167 10.75 0.91 15.13
CA GLY A 167 10.97 2.33 15.41
C GLY A 167 10.26 2.78 16.69
N ALA A 168 10.69 3.91 17.27
CA ALA A 168 10.10 4.43 18.51
C ALA A 168 8.58 4.64 18.41
N ALA A 169 8.09 5.06 17.24
CA ALA A 169 6.67 5.25 17.00
C ALA A 169 5.91 3.91 16.78
N ALA A 170 6.58 2.81 16.44
CA ALA A 170 5.93 1.54 16.10
C ALA A 170 5.10 0.96 17.25
N GLN A 171 5.47 1.24 18.50
CA GLN A 171 4.83 0.66 19.69
C GLN A 171 3.40 1.17 19.93
N THR A 172 3.04 2.32 19.35
CA THR A 172 1.73 2.94 19.54
C THR A 172 0.81 2.81 18.32
N LEU A 173 1.28 2.17 17.25
CA LEU A 173 0.50 1.99 16.02
C LEU A 173 -0.38 0.75 16.12
N ALA A 174 -1.61 0.86 15.63
CA ALA A 174 -2.54 -0.26 15.55
C ALA A 174 -1.99 -1.38 14.63
N SER A 175 -1.38 -0.99 13.51
CA SER A 175 -0.73 -1.91 12.57
C SER A 175 0.78 -1.78 12.69
N LYS A 176 1.47 -2.91 12.86
CA LYS A 176 2.93 -2.93 12.98
C LYS A 176 3.58 -2.53 11.65
N PRO A 177 4.57 -1.61 11.66
CA PRO A 177 5.37 -1.31 10.48
C PRO A 177 6.06 -2.56 9.94
N MET A 178 6.20 -2.64 8.61
CA MET A 178 6.90 -3.75 7.97
C MET A 178 8.36 -3.84 8.45
N ASN A 179 8.78 -5.06 8.78
CA ASN A 179 10.16 -5.42 9.04
C ASN A 179 10.86 -5.73 7.71
N PHE A 180 11.68 -4.80 7.24
CA PHE A 180 12.42 -4.91 5.96
C PHE A 180 13.58 -5.90 6.03
N LEU A 181 13.91 -6.46 7.20
CA LEU A 181 14.92 -7.50 7.37
C LEU A 181 14.35 -8.92 7.23
N ASP A 182 13.02 -9.07 7.14
CA ASP A 182 12.38 -10.35 6.87
C ASP A 182 12.56 -10.73 5.40
N SER A 183 13.58 -11.55 5.12
CA SER A 183 13.90 -11.98 3.76
C SER A 183 12.75 -12.75 3.09
N GLY A 184 11.94 -13.49 3.85
CA GLY A 184 10.82 -14.26 3.30
C GLY A 184 9.72 -13.32 2.82
N ARG A 185 9.28 -12.40 3.69
CA ARG A 185 8.25 -11.42 3.33
C ARG A 185 8.71 -10.46 2.23
N MET A 186 9.96 -10.03 2.28
CA MET A 186 10.48 -9.09 1.29
C MET A 186 10.84 -9.74 -0.06
N ALA A 187 10.92 -11.07 -0.14
CA ALA A 187 11.15 -11.75 -1.43
C ALA A 187 9.97 -11.55 -2.41
N SER A 188 8.76 -11.32 -1.89
CA SER A 188 7.58 -10.98 -2.68
C SER A 188 7.44 -9.48 -2.99
N MET A 189 8.40 -8.65 -2.56
CA MET A 189 8.41 -7.20 -2.77
C MET A 189 9.34 -6.79 -3.92
N SER A 190 8.98 -5.70 -4.60
CA SER A 190 9.82 -5.03 -5.60
C SER A 190 10.06 -3.56 -5.21
N PRO A 191 11.13 -2.91 -5.70
CA PRO A 191 11.31 -1.47 -5.53
C PRO A 191 10.10 -0.65 -6.01
N LEU A 192 9.43 -1.04 -7.11
CA LEU A 192 8.20 -0.40 -7.57
C LEU A 192 7.09 -0.47 -6.51
N SER A 193 6.92 -1.62 -5.85
CA SER A 193 5.90 -1.75 -4.79
C SER A 193 6.18 -0.87 -3.57
N VAL A 194 7.46 -0.68 -3.23
CA VAL A 194 7.88 0.24 -2.16
C VAL A 194 7.72 1.69 -2.61
N TYR A 195 8.05 2.01 -3.86
CA TYR A 195 7.87 3.33 -4.46
C TYR A 195 6.41 3.76 -4.41
N THR A 196 5.50 2.90 -4.86
CA THR A 196 4.05 3.17 -4.84
C THR A 196 3.56 3.35 -3.40
N SER A 197 4.01 2.50 -2.46
CA SER A 197 3.64 2.62 -1.05
C SER A 197 4.18 3.89 -0.39
N ALA A 198 5.41 4.30 -0.69
CA ALA A 198 5.98 5.55 -0.19
C ALA A 198 5.23 6.75 -0.79
N LYS A 199 4.97 6.73 -2.10
CA LYS A 199 4.28 7.81 -2.81
C LYS A 199 2.85 8.00 -2.30
N LEU A 200 2.07 6.92 -2.16
CA LEU A 200 0.64 7.00 -1.85
C LEU A 200 0.31 6.85 -0.36
N GLY A 201 1.25 6.35 0.44
CA GLY A 201 0.97 5.83 1.77
C GLY A 201 0.30 4.45 1.70
N VAL A 202 -0.10 3.92 2.85
CA VAL A 202 -0.85 2.66 2.94
C VAL A 202 -2.17 2.91 3.64
N GLN A 203 -3.27 2.67 2.94
CA GLN A 203 -4.62 2.89 3.43
C GLN A 203 -4.89 2.08 4.70
N ASN A 204 -5.73 2.61 5.59
CA ASN A 204 -6.06 2.00 6.89
C ASN A 204 -4.85 1.74 7.81
N THR A 205 -3.73 2.41 7.57
CA THR A 205 -2.55 2.38 8.45
C THR A 205 -2.10 3.79 8.80
N ALA A 206 -1.12 3.90 9.70
CA ALA A 206 -0.48 5.17 10.02
C ALA A 206 0.58 5.62 8.99
N MET A 207 0.81 4.87 7.91
CA MET A 207 1.82 5.21 6.90
C MET A 207 1.30 6.32 5.98
N PRO A 208 1.83 7.57 6.08
CA PRO A 208 1.36 8.68 5.28
C PRO A 208 1.89 8.61 3.85
N SER A 209 1.32 9.45 2.98
CA SER A 209 1.89 9.72 1.66
C SER A 209 3.15 10.58 1.77
N PHE A 210 4.17 10.23 0.99
CA PHE A 210 5.39 11.02 0.78
C PHE A 210 5.46 11.59 -0.64
N ALA A 211 4.31 11.88 -1.26
CA ALA A 211 4.24 12.44 -2.62
C ALA A 211 4.89 13.84 -2.76
N SER A 212 5.30 14.47 -1.66
CA SER A 212 6.11 15.69 -1.67
C SER A 212 7.58 15.46 -2.00
N LEU A 213 8.10 14.23 -1.89
CA LEU A 213 9.43 13.85 -2.35
C LEU A 213 9.46 13.78 -3.88
N ALA A 214 10.61 14.12 -4.48
CA ALA A 214 10.80 13.98 -5.91
C ALA A 214 10.81 12.49 -6.32
N GLU A 215 10.49 12.20 -7.59
CA GLU A 215 10.46 10.82 -8.11
C GLU A 215 11.80 10.09 -7.90
N ASP A 216 12.93 10.75 -8.15
CA ASP A 216 14.26 10.18 -7.93
C ASP A 216 14.53 9.87 -6.44
N GLU A 217 13.99 10.68 -5.53
CA GLU A 217 14.10 10.47 -4.08
C GLU A 217 13.26 9.28 -3.62
N LEU A 218 12.03 9.16 -4.13
CA LEU A 218 11.16 8.02 -3.90
C LEU A 218 11.79 6.73 -4.43
N TRP A 219 12.42 6.76 -5.60
CA TRP A 219 13.16 5.61 -6.12
C TRP A 219 14.38 5.27 -5.28
N ALA A 220 15.15 6.28 -4.84
CA ALA A 220 16.32 6.08 -3.99
C ALA A 220 15.96 5.37 -2.68
N VAL A 221 14.93 5.83 -1.97
CA VAL A 221 14.49 5.17 -0.72
C VAL A 221 13.94 3.77 -0.99
N SER A 222 13.26 3.57 -2.12
CA SER A 222 12.67 2.26 -2.47
C SER A 222 13.72 1.19 -2.76
N PHE A 223 14.76 1.54 -3.51
CA PHE A 223 15.90 0.64 -3.74
C PHE A 223 16.68 0.40 -2.44
N TYR A 224 16.87 1.43 -1.61
CA TYR A 224 17.51 1.29 -0.31
C TYR A 224 16.78 0.32 0.63
N VAL A 225 15.45 0.41 0.71
CA VAL A 225 14.63 -0.51 1.54
C VAL A 225 14.86 -1.97 1.15
N LEU A 226 14.89 -2.30 -0.14
CA LEU A 226 15.16 -3.67 -0.60
C LEU A 226 16.62 -4.10 -0.32
N ALA A 227 17.55 -3.15 -0.28
CA ALA A 227 18.97 -3.36 0.00
C ALA A 227 19.32 -3.54 1.49
N LEU A 228 18.36 -3.27 2.40
CA LEU A 228 18.52 -3.45 3.86
C LEU A 228 18.62 -4.91 4.28
N ARG A 229 18.11 -5.82 3.46
CA ARG A 229 18.04 -7.25 3.80
C ARG A 229 19.41 -7.87 4.05
N PRO A 230 19.49 -8.86 4.96
CA PRO A 230 20.68 -9.68 5.11
C PRO A 230 21.10 -10.23 3.75
N ARG A 231 22.33 -9.92 3.34
CA ARG A 231 22.83 -10.28 2.01
C ARG A 231 23.38 -11.69 2.04
N MET A 232 23.38 -12.31 0.87
CA MET A 232 24.39 -13.32 0.58
C MET A 232 25.77 -12.69 0.77
N ASP A 233 26.68 -13.40 1.43
CA ASP A 233 28.06 -12.94 1.57
C ASP A 233 28.72 -12.95 0.19
N LEU A 234 28.69 -11.78 -0.46
CA LEU A 234 29.32 -11.55 -1.75
C LEU A 234 30.77 -11.14 -1.51
N PRO A 235 31.74 -11.69 -2.26
CA PRO A 235 33.10 -11.18 -2.22
C PRO A 235 33.11 -9.67 -2.43
N VAL A 236 33.98 -8.94 -1.72
CA VAL A 236 34.08 -7.47 -1.81
C VAL A 236 34.31 -7.00 -3.26
N ALA A 237 34.95 -7.83 -4.08
CA ALA A 237 35.21 -7.57 -5.50
C ALA A 237 34.00 -7.83 -6.42
N ALA A 238 32.93 -8.48 -5.96
CA ALA A 238 31.77 -8.79 -6.78
C ALA A 238 31.00 -7.52 -7.14
N ARG A 239 30.99 -7.19 -8.44
CA ARG A 239 30.30 -6.02 -9.00
C ARG A 239 29.60 -6.43 -10.29
N LEU A 240 28.45 -5.82 -10.54
CA LEU A 240 27.88 -5.76 -11.88
C LEU A 240 28.59 -4.65 -12.63
N ASP A 241 28.99 -4.91 -13.88
CA ASP A 241 29.36 -3.82 -14.77
C ASP A 241 28.11 -2.97 -15.08
N ARG A 242 28.33 -1.69 -15.35
CA ARG A 242 27.23 -0.74 -15.55
C ARG A 242 26.34 -1.12 -16.74
N THR A 243 26.92 -1.60 -17.83
CA THR A 243 26.15 -2.01 -19.01
C THR A 243 25.21 -3.16 -18.67
N ALA A 244 25.70 -4.19 -17.97
CA ALA A 244 24.85 -5.26 -17.48
C ALA A 244 23.80 -4.74 -16.50
N ALA A 245 24.17 -3.88 -15.54
CA ALA A 245 23.23 -3.30 -14.60
C ALA A 245 22.09 -2.55 -15.32
N ASP A 246 22.41 -1.69 -16.29
CA ASP A 246 21.43 -0.90 -17.04
C ASP A 246 20.44 -1.79 -17.83
N LEU A 247 20.91 -2.94 -18.36
CA LEU A 247 20.02 -3.93 -19.00
C LEU A 247 18.98 -4.51 -18.02
N TRP A 248 19.31 -4.60 -16.74
CA TRP A 248 18.46 -5.19 -15.71
C TRP A 248 17.69 -4.15 -14.88
N LEU A 249 17.90 -2.84 -15.06
CA LEU A 249 17.30 -1.81 -14.20
C LEU A 249 15.77 -1.93 -14.13
N LYS A 250 15.10 -2.08 -15.28
CA LYS A 250 13.65 -2.22 -15.32
C LYS A 250 13.18 -3.46 -14.56
N ALA A 251 13.79 -4.63 -14.84
CA ALA A 251 13.46 -5.87 -14.16
C ALA A 251 13.74 -5.80 -12.64
N ALA A 252 14.86 -5.18 -12.25
CA ALA A 252 15.18 -4.92 -10.87
C ALA A 252 14.17 -3.96 -10.20
N ALA A 253 13.67 -2.94 -10.90
CA ALA A 253 12.66 -2.06 -10.34
C ALA A 253 11.30 -2.78 -10.16
N THR A 254 10.88 -3.58 -11.13
CA THR A 254 9.48 -4.06 -11.21
C THR A 254 9.25 -5.44 -10.59
N LEU A 255 10.21 -6.36 -10.70
CA LEU A 255 10.00 -7.76 -10.32
C LEU A 255 10.32 -8.01 -8.85
N PRO A 256 9.52 -8.82 -8.14
CA PRO A 256 9.93 -9.46 -6.88
C PRO A 256 11.15 -10.36 -7.06
N ASP A 257 11.80 -10.74 -5.97
CA ASP A 257 13.02 -11.56 -6.02
C ASP A 257 12.80 -12.92 -6.69
N GLU A 258 11.70 -13.59 -6.36
CA GLU A 258 11.36 -14.92 -6.89
C GLU A 258 11.24 -14.89 -8.42
N GLU A 259 10.57 -13.85 -8.94
CA GLU A 259 10.35 -13.67 -10.38
C GLU A 259 11.63 -13.20 -11.07
N LEU A 260 12.34 -12.24 -10.48
CA LEU A 260 13.63 -11.80 -10.99
C LEU A 260 14.60 -12.98 -11.11
N MET A 261 14.68 -13.84 -10.09
CA MET A 261 15.48 -15.07 -10.13
C MET A 261 15.11 -16.03 -11.26
N GLN A 262 13.83 -16.12 -11.64
CA GLN A 262 13.42 -16.97 -12.75
C GLN A 262 13.90 -16.43 -14.11
N THR A 263 14.08 -15.11 -14.22
CA THR A 263 14.57 -14.45 -15.45
C THR A 263 16.09 -14.43 -15.56
N LEU A 264 16.81 -14.54 -14.45
CA LEU A 264 18.28 -14.46 -14.43
C LEU A 264 18.92 -15.72 -15.06
N PRO A 265 19.98 -15.57 -15.88
CA PRO A 265 20.68 -16.70 -16.47
C PRO A 265 21.56 -17.44 -15.45
N GLY A 266 22.00 -18.64 -15.82
CA GLY A 266 22.92 -19.45 -15.03
C GLY A 266 22.25 -20.44 -14.07
N SER A 267 23.08 -21.07 -13.25
CA SER A 267 22.69 -21.98 -12.16
C SER A 267 22.01 -21.26 -11.01
N SER A 268 21.33 -21.99 -10.12
CA SER A 268 20.67 -21.41 -8.94
C SER A 268 21.62 -20.57 -8.07
N SER A 269 22.88 -21.00 -7.90
CA SER A 269 23.88 -20.24 -7.15
C SER A 269 24.28 -18.93 -7.85
N GLU A 270 24.43 -18.96 -9.17
CA GLU A 270 24.76 -17.77 -9.96
C GLU A 270 23.59 -16.76 -9.95
N ARG A 271 22.35 -17.23 -10.09
CA ARG A 271 21.16 -16.38 -10.03
C ARG A 271 21.03 -15.67 -8.69
N LEU A 272 21.28 -16.37 -7.59
CA LEU A 272 21.25 -15.77 -6.26
C LEU A 272 22.33 -14.68 -6.09
N LYS A 273 23.53 -14.89 -6.63
CA LYS A 273 24.59 -13.86 -6.64
C LYS A 273 24.17 -12.64 -7.46
N SER A 274 23.63 -12.87 -8.66
CA SER A 274 23.14 -11.81 -9.55
C SER A 274 22.00 -11.02 -8.91
N LEU A 275 21.04 -11.69 -8.25
CA LEU A 275 19.98 -11.05 -7.49
C LEU A 275 20.57 -10.15 -6.39
N ALA A 276 21.49 -10.68 -5.59
CA ALA A 276 22.12 -9.92 -4.51
C ALA A 276 22.90 -8.70 -5.04
N LEU A 277 23.56 -8.83 -6.19
CA LEU A 277 24.24 -7.72 -6.86
C LEU A 277 23.26 -6.66 -7.36
N LEU A 278 22.17 -7.05 -8.03
CA LEU A 278 21.15 -6.12 -8.52
C LEU A 278 20.46 -5.38 -7.38
N ARG A 279 20.08 -6.08 -6.30
CA ARG A 279 19.41 -5.47 -5.14
C ARG A 279 20.30 -4.56 -4.31
N SER A 280 21.62 -4.67 -4.46
CA SER A 280 22.59 -3.83 -3.75
C SER A 280 23.40 -2.93 -4.67
N TYR A 281 23.00 -2.83 -5.95
CA TYR A 281 23.69 -2.01 -6.92
C TYR A 281 23.55 -0.53 -6.54
N SER A 282 24.69 0.15 -6.58
CA SER A 282 24.80 1.61 -6.50
C SER A 282 26.11 1.99 -7.19
N GLU A 283 26.08 3.02 -8.02
CA GLU A 283 27.30 3.60 -8.63
C GLU A 283 28.32 4.06 -7.57
N GLU A 284 27.84 4.37 -6.37
CA GLU A 284 28.66 4.86 -5.26
C GLU A 284 29.36 3.73 -4.47
N ARG A 285 29.08 2.46 -4.80
CA ARG A 285 29.64 1.30 -4.09
C ARG A 285 31.12 1.16 -4.42
N LYS A 286 31.97 1.76 -3.57
CA LYS A 286 33.44 1.69 -3.66
C LYS A 286 34.01 0.32 -3.35
#